data_AF-A0AAN8MJ57-F1
#
_entry.id   AF-A0AAN8MJ57-F1
#
_cell.length_a   1.000
_cell.length_b   1.000
_cell.length_c   1.000
_cell.angle_alpha   90.00
_cell.angle_beta   90.00
_cell.angle_gamma   90.00
#
_symmetry.space_group_name_H-M   'P 1'
#
loop_
_entity.id
_entity.type
_entity.pdbx_description
1 polymer ?
#
loop_
_entity_poly.entity_id
_entity_poly.type
_entity_poly.pdbx_seq_one_letter_code
_entity_poly.pdbx_strand_id
1 'polypeptide(L)'
;MGELNKEVVDIVWERPGSNGMSASIFRRWTQGLVFSETEHTALEQFEGGPCAVIAPVQAFLLKNILFNRESSNWRHITEEEQKAALCSTLAEILETGLLYLLHYLPTA
;
A
#
# COMPACT_ATOMS: atom_id res chain seq x y z
N MET A 1 7.66 19.82 8.85
CA MET A 1 7.41 18.50 8.22
C MET A 1 8.64 17.62 8.11
N GLY A 2 9.85 18.15 7.85
CA GLY A 2 11.06 17.32 7.65
C GLY A 2 11.53 16.52 8.88
N GLU A 3 11.43 17.08 10.10
CA GLU A 3 11.89 16.39 11.32
C GLU A 3 10.92 15.31 11.82
N LEU A 4 9.62 15.57 11.77
CA LEU A 4 8.57 14.60 12.15
C LEU A 4 8.65 13.32 11.30
N ASN A 5 8.86 13.48 9.98
CA ASN A 5 9.03 12.34 9.07
C ASN A 5 10.30 11.53 9.40
N LYS A 6 11.34 12.19 9.91
CA LYS A 6 12.60 11.55 10.27
C LYS A 6 12.45 10.70 11.54
N GLU A 7 11.72 11.21 12.53
CA GLU A 7 11.42 10.49 13.77
C GLU A 7 10.54 9.25 13.52
N VAL A 8 9.49 9.37 12.70
CA VAL A 8 8.64 8.22 12.34
C VAL A 8 9.45 7.17 11.57
N VAL A 9 10.31 7.58 10.64
CA VAL A 9 11.18 6.65 9.91
C VAL A 9 12.15 5.94 10.86
N ASP A 10 12.78 6.67 11.78
CA ASP A 10 13.70 6.11 12.77
C ASP A 10 12.99 5.13 13.72
N ILE A 11 11.72 5.36 14.08
CA ILE A 11 10.91 4.47 14.92
C ILE A 11 10.52 3.19 14.18
N VAL A 12 10.06 3.32 12.93
CA VAL A 12 9.49 2.19 12.17
C VAL A 12 10.58 1.28 11.59
N TRP A 13 11.71 1.86 11.20
CA TRP A 13 12.75 1.16 10.43
C TRP A 13 14.07 1.00 11.18
N GLU A 14 14.17 1.54 12.39
CA GLU A 14 15.43 1.79 13.11
C GLU A 14 16.38 2.69 12.29
N ARG A 15 17.39 3.29 12.94
CA ARG A 15 18.33 4.17 12.23
C ARG A 15 19.07 3.38 11.13
N PRO A 16 18.93 3.77 9.84
CA PRO A 16 19.58 3.05 8.75
C PRO A 16 21.10 3.03 8.96
N GLY A 17 21.67 1.83 9.15
CA GLY A 17 23.11 1.64 9.35
C GLY A 17 23.57 1.41 10.80
N SER A 18 22.67 1.40 11.80
CA SER A 18 23.01 0.95 13.17
C SER A 18 22.40 -0.42 13.48
N ASN A 19 23.02 -1.52 13.07
CA ASN A 19 22.62 -2.92 13.30
C ASN A 19 21.18 -3.36 12.91
N GLY A 20 20.29 -2.43 12.55
CA GLY A 20 18.96 -2.63 12.00
C GLY A 20 18.93 -2.20 10.53
N MET A 21 18.37 -3.07 9.69
CA MET A 21 18.04 -2.92 8.26
C MET A 21 19.02 -2.12 7.36
N SER A 22 19.60 -2.80 6.36
CA SER A 22 20.42 -2.13 5.34
C SER A 22 19.61 -1.08 4.56
N ALA A 23 20.22 0.05 4.22
CA ALA A 23 19.59 1.12 3.44
C ALA A 23 18.98 0.66 2.10
N SER A 24 19.52 -0.41 1.51
CA SER A 24 18.98 -1.02 0.29
C SER A 24 17.62 -1.69 0.52
N ILE A 25 17.41 -2.35 1.66
CA ILE A 25 16.10 -2.92 2.03
C ILE A 25 15.11 -1.78 2.27
N PHE A 26 15.47 -0.78 3.07
CA PHE A 26 14.60 0.37 3.31
C PHE A 26 14.14 1.02 2.00
N ARG A 27 15.06 1.27 1.06
CA ARG A 27 14.71 1.84 -0.25
C ARG A 27 13.72 0.98 -1.03
N ARG A 28 13.95 -0.34 -1.09
CA ARG A 28 13.07 -1.29 -1.78
C ARG A 28 11.65 -1.31 -1.19
N TRP A 29 11.54 -1.18 0.13
CA TRP A 29 10.26 -1.22 0.85
C TRP A 29 9.53 0.13 0.88
N THR A 30 10.22 1.22 0.56
CA THR A 30 9.66 2.60 0.54
C THR A 30 9.42 3.15 -0.86
N GLN A 31 9.40 2.29 -1.90
CA GLN A 31 9.08 2.70 -3.28
C GLN A 31 7.69 3.33 -3.46
N GLY A 32 6.79 3.12 -2.49
CA GLY A 32 5.40 3.58 -2.57
C GLY A 32 4.51 2.69 -3.46
N LEU A 33 3.29 3.17 -3.68
CA LEU A 33 2.28 2.56 -4.53
C LEU A 33 2.14 3.44 -5.78
N VAL A 34 2.65 2.96 -6.91
CA VAL A 34 2.71 3.70 -8.17
C VAL A 34 1.90 2.95 -9.20
N PHE A 35 1.01 3.65 -9.91
CA PHE A 35 0.23 3.07 -11.00
C PHE A 35 1.07 2.91 -12.26
N SER A 36 0.80 1.86 -13.04
CA SER A 36 1.44 1.67 -14.34
C SER A 36 0.92 2.66 -15.37
N GLU A 37 1.83 3.19 -16.17
CA GLU A 37 1.51 4.06 -17.32
C GLU A 37 0.79 3.31 -18.46
N THR A 38 0.89 1.96 -18.48
CA THR A 38 0.33 1.14 -19.58
C THR A 38 -0.90 0.34 -19.18
N GLU A 39 -1.07 0.07 -17.89
CA GLU A 39 -2.24 -0.59 -17.32
C GLU A 39 -2.72 0.22 -16.10
N HIS A 40 -3.69 1.10 -16.32
CA HIS A 40 -4.12 2.11 -15.34
C HIS A 40 -4.73 1.51 -14.06
N THR A 41 -4.99 0.20 -14.01
CA THR A 41 -5.47 -0.48 -12.80
C THR A 41 -4.38 -1.27 -12.07
N ALA A 42 -3.16 -1.31 -12.61
CA ALA A 42 -2.04 -2.06 -12.05
C ALA A 42 -1.11 -1.17 -11.23
N LEU A 43 -0.66 -1.69 -10.09
CA LEU A 43 0.44 -1.15 -9.29
C LEU A 43 1.76 -1.78 -9.71
N GLU A 44 2.78 -0.95 -9.86
CA GLU A 44 4.11 -1.38 -10.27
C GLU A 44 5.00 -1.75 -9.08
N GLN A 45 5.79 -2.80 -9.28
CA GLN A 45 6.85 -3.20 -8.37
C GLN A 45 8.18 -3.05 -9.08
N PHE A 46 9.06 -2.19 -8.55
CA PHE A 46 10.35 -1.89 -9.17
C PHE A 46 11.46 -2.80 -8.65
N GLU A 47 11.39 -3.24 -7.40
CA GLU A 47 12.40 -4.09 -6.76
C GLU A 47 11.75 -5.28 -6.05
N GLY A 48 12.49 -6.37 -5.82
CA GLY A 48 12.01 -7.50 -5.01
C GLY A 48 11.77 -7.08 -3.55
N GLY A 49 10.87 -7.72 -2.81
CA GLY A 49 10.62 -7.42 -1.39
C GLY A 49 9.21 -6.91 -1.09
N PRO A 50 8.79 -5.73 -1.58
CA PRO A 50 7.49 -5.14 -1.26
C PRO A 50 6.30 -5.91 -1.87
N CYS A 51 6.53 -6.98 -2.64
CA CYS A 51 5.47 -7.82 -3.22
C CYS A 51 4.45 -8.31 -2.17
N ALA A 52 4.90 -8.60 -0.94
CA ALA A 52 4.03 -9.05 0.14
C ALA A 52 3.01 -7.98 0.57
N VAL A 53 3.26 -6.71 0.27
CA VAL A 53 2.34 -5.59 0.53
C VAL A 53 1.60 -5.19 -0.75
N ILE A 54 2.32 -5.09 -1.88
CA ILE A 54 1.73 -4.64 -3.14
C ILE A 54 0.71 -5.64 -3.68
N ALA A 55 0.99 -6.95 -3.62
CA ALA A 55 0.09 -7.97 -4.14
C ALA A 55 -1.29 -7.98 -3.45
N PRO A 56 -1.42 -7.95 -2.11
CA PRO A 56 -2.74 -7.87 -1.48
C PRO A 56 -3.43 -6.52 -1.75
N VAL A 57 -2.69 -5.40 -1.77
CA VAL A 57 -3.28 -4.09 -2.14
C VAL A 57 -3.82 -4.13 -3.56
N GLN A 58 -3.07 -4.68 -4.52
CA GLN A 58 -3.49 -4.86 -5.90
C GLN A 58 -4.76 -5.70 -6.01
N ALA A 59 -4.86 -6.80 -5.25
CA ALA A 59 -6.04 -7.66 -5.25
C ALA A 59 -7.30 -6.93 -4.76
N PHE A 60 -7.20 -6.20 -3.64
CA PHE A 60 -8.33 -5.40 -3.14
C PHE A 60 -8.67 -4.23 -4.07
N LEU A 61 -7.67 -3.61 -4.68
CA LEU A 61 -7.86 -2.54 -5.64
C LEU A 61 -8.66 -3.01 -6.85
N LEU A 62 -8.27 -4.13 -7.46
CA LEU A 62 -9.01 -4.74 -8.56
C LEU A 62 -10.43 -5.13 -8.14
N LYS A 63 -10.60 -5.72 -6.95
CA LYS A 63 -11.94 -6.04 -6.41
C LYS A 63 -12.81 -4.77 -6.35
N ASN A 64 -12.29 -3.67 -5.82
CA ASN A 64 -13.04 -2.42 -5.68
C ASN A 64 -13.36 -1.79 -7.03
N ILE A 65 -12.41 -1.82 -7.98
CA ILE A 65 -12.64 -1.30 -9.33
C ILE A 65 -13.68 -2.15 -10.08
N LEU A 66 -13.63 -3.48 -9.95
CA LEU A 66 -14.52 -4.40 -10.67
C LEU A 66 -15.94 -4.46 -10.11
N PHE A 67 -16.11 -4.34 -8.79
CA PHE A 67 -17.39 -4.63 -8.14
C PHE A 67 -18.04 -3.44 -7.44
N ASN A 68 -17.27 -2.41 -7.07
CA ASN A 68 -17.78 -1.27 -6.31
C ASN A 68 -17.89 0.01 -7.15
N ARG A 69 -17.65 -0.08 -8.46
CA ARG A 69 -17.81 1.04 -9.40
C ARG A 69 -18.87 0.71 -10.44
N GLU A 70 -19.67 1.71 -10.80
CA GLU A 70 -20.71 1.58 -11.85
C GLU A 70 -20.14 1.69 -13.28
N SER A 71 -18.81 1.71 -13.46
CA SER A 71 -18.19 1.89 -14.78
C SER A 71 -18.19 0.58 -15.58
N SER A 72 -18.61 0.65 -16.85
CA SER A 72 -18.61 -0.50 -17.76
C SER A 72 -17.22 -0.88 -18.30
N ASN A 73 -16.22 0.01 -18.18
CA ASN A 73 -14.86 -0.22 -18.66
C ASN A 73 -13.82 0.01 -17.55
N TRP A 74 -13.64 -1.01 -16.71
CA TRP A 74 -12.71 -0.99 -15.59
C TRP A 74 -11.25 -0.72 -15.97
N ARG A 75 -10.84 -0.97 -17.22
CA ARG A 75 -9.47 -0.71 -17.70
C ARG A 75 -9.20 0.75 -17.96
N HIS A 76 -10.24 1.57 -18.16
CA HIS A 76 -10.09 2.98 -18.44
C HIS A 76 -10.53 3.79 -17.22
N ILE A 77 -9.55 4.19 -16.42
CA ILE A 77 -9.72 4.94 -15.18
C ILE A 77 -8.87 6.21 -15.25
N THR A 78 -9.38 7.34 -14.78
CA THR A 78 -8.61 8.59 -14.71
C THR A 78 -7.68 8.57 -13.50
N GLU A 79 -6.70 9.48 -13.46
CA GLU A 79 -5.79 9.58 -12.30
C GLU A 79 -6.53 9.89 -10.98
N GLU A 80 -7.56 10.73 -11.03
CA GLU A 80 -8.38 11.07 -9.86
C GLU A 80 -9.11 9.83 -9.35
N GLU A 81 -9.65 9.03 -10.26
CA GLU A 81 -10.35 7.80 -9.94
C GLU A 81 -9.40 6.71 -9.41
N GLN A 82 -8.18 6.62 -9.95
CA GLN A 82 -7.11 5.76 -9.43
C GLN A 82 -6.79 6.10 -7.97
N LYS A 83 -6.57 7.39 -7.69
CA LYS A 83 -6.27 7.89 -6.34
C LYS A 83 -7.42 7.61 -5.38
N ALA A 84 -8.66 7.86 -5.81
CA ALA A 84 -9.86 7.57 -5.02
C ALA A 84 -10.00 6.07 -4.72
N ALA A 85 -9.86 5.22 -5.73
CA ALA A 85 -9.94 3.76 -5.58
C ALA A 85 -8.84 3.24 -4.64
N LEU A 86 -7.61 3.74 -4.76
CA LEU A 86 -6.51 3.35 -3.88
C LEU A 86 -6.78 3.77 -2.43
N CYS A 87 -7.24 5.00 -2.19
CA CYS A 87 -7.60 5.46 -0.84
C CYS A 87 -8.69 4.58 -0.22
N SER A 88 -9.76 4.27 -0.96
CA SER A 88 -10.83 3.39 -0.49
C SER A 88 -10.33 1.97 -0.20
N THR A 89 -9.46 1.43 -1.06
CA THR A 89 -8.82 0.13 -0.86
C THR A 89 -7.95 0.09 0.40
N LEU A 90 -7.14 1.12 0.63
CA LEU A 90 -6.30 1.19 1.83
C LEU A 90 -7.14 1.32 3.10
N ALA A 91 -8.19 2.14 3.07
CA ALA A 91 -9.14 2.27 4.17
C ALA A 91 -9.80 0.91 4.49
N GLU A 92 -10.27 0.19 3.46
CA GLU A 92 -10.89 -1.12 3.63
C GLU A 92 -9.91 -2.16 4.22
N ILE A 93 -8.66 -2.19 3.76
CA ILE A 93 -7.62 -3.09 4.30
C ILE A 93 -7.37 -2.78 5.78
N LEU A 94 -7.27 -1.49 6.13
CA LEU A 94 -7.06 -1.06 7.52
C LEU A 94 -8.25 -1.42 8.42
N GLU A 95 -9.48 -1.20 7.95
CA GLU A 95 -10.69 -1.58 8.67
C GLU A 95 -10.79 -3.09 8.87
N THR A 96 -10.52 -3.86 7.81
CA THR A 96 -10.54 -5.33 7.86
C THR A 96 -9.45 -5.85 8.81
N GLY A 97 -8.24 -5.31 8.73
CA GLY A 97 -7.13 -5.67 9.61
C GLY A 97 -7.42 -5.34 11.08
N LEU A 98 -7.99 -4.15 11.34
CA LEU A 98 -8.37 -3.74 12.70
C LEU A 98 -9.47 -4.65 13.26
N LEU A 99 -10.48 -5.02 12.46
CA LEU A 99 -11.51 -5.97 12.86
C LEU A 99 -10.92 -7.36 13.16
N TYR A 100 -9.98 -7.84 12.34
CA TYR A 100 -9.27 -9.09 12.61
C TYR A 100 -8.50 -9.03 13.92
N LEU A 101 -7.79 -7.94 14.20
CA LEU A 101 -7.07 -7.77 15.46
C LEU A 101 -8.03 -7.69 16.65
N LEU A 102 -9.13 -6.94 16.55
CA LEU A 102 -10.12 -6.80 17.63
C LEU A 102 -10.88 -8.10 17.92
N HIS A 103 -11.14 -8.93 16.92
CA HIS A 103 -11.89 -10.19 17.08
C HIS A 103 -11.01 -11.40 17.40
N TYR A 104 -9.73 -11.39 17.01
CA TYR A 104 -8.86 -12.58 17.10
C TYR A 104 -7.59 -12.41 17.93
N LEU A 105 -7.20 -11.20 18.36
CA LEU A 105 -6.23 -11.08 19.46
C LEU A 105 -6.97 -11.24 20.79
N PRO A 106 -6.53 -12.16 21.67
CA PRO A 106 -7.05 -12.19 23.03
C PRO A 106 -6.72 -10.83 23.67
N THR A 107 -7.75 -10.14 24.15
CA THR A 107 -7.58 -9.01 25.07
C THR A 107 -6.75 -9.50 26.25
N ALA A 108 -5.47 -9.10 26.27
CA ALA A 108 -4.55 -9.38 27.36
C ALA A 108 -4.93 -8.57 28.61
#